data_AF-A0A838WG93-F1
#
_entry.id   AF-A0A838WG93-F1
#
_cell.length_a   1.000
_cell.length_b   1.000
_cell.length_c   1.000
_cell.angle_alpha   90.00
_cell.angle_beta   90.00
_cell.angle_gamma   90.00
#
_symmetry.space_group_name_H-M   'P 1'
#
loop_
_entity.id
_entity.type
_entity.pdbx_description
1 polymer ?
#
loop_
_entity_poly.entity_id
_entity_poly.type
_entity_poly.pdbx_seq_one_letter_code
_entity_poly.pdbx_strand_id
1 'polypeptide(L)'
;MKIKSTQQQKAVTNNLVKFQNSPSINTSRKWLLITLTSRTSSQKREFVKKLIEKRIDEYQLRDKISSIKLPAQKELHEFILLECKNAGQIQIETCIQSLEYVKNIEPLSQNDAEKILKLC
;
A
#
# COMPACT_ATOMS: atom_id res chain seq x y z
N MET A 1 -7.87 21.96 62.19
CA MET A 1 -7.10 21.40 61.05
C MET A 1 -7.36 22.27 59.83
N LYS A 2 -6.32 22.76 59.16
CA LYS A 2 -6.42 23.71 58.02
C LYS A 2 -6.57 22.93 56.71
N ILE A 3 -7.62 23.22 55.93
CA ILE A 3 -7.81 22.69 54.58
C ILE A 3 -6.86 23.45 53.65
N LYS A 4 -5.87 22.75 53.08
CA LYS A 4 -5.03 23.29 52.00
C LYS A 4 -5.74 23.03 50.67
N SER A 5 -6.43 24.04 50.17
CA SER A 5 -6.69 24.19 48.74
C SER A 5 -5.44 24.81 48.12
N THR A 6 -4.86 24.19 47.10
CA THR A 6 -3.90 24.88 46.23
C THR A 6 -4.18 24.54 44.78
N GLN A 7 -4.27 25.61 44.01
CA GLN A 7 -4.67 25.71 42.62
C GLN A 7 -3.72 25.00 41.66
N GLN A 8 -4.30 24.55 40.55
CA GLN A 8 -3.60 24.23 39.32
C GLN A 8 -2.79 25.44 38.83
N GLN A 9 -1.53 25.21 38.44
CA GLN A 9 -0.87 26.00 37.42
C GLN A 9 -0.37 25.04 36.33
N LYS A 10 -0.95 25.21 35.14
CA LYS A 10 -0.48 24.66 33.88
C LYS A 10 0.91 25.21 33.58
N ALA A 11 1.93 24.36 33.57
CA ALA A 11 3.16 24.67 32.84
C ALA A 11 2.88 24.42 31.36
N VAL A 12 2.47 25.47 30.64
CA VAL A 12 2.47 25.49 29.17
C VAL A 12 3.90 25.83 28.75
N THR A 13 4.77 24.84 28.61
CA THR A 13 6.02 25.02 27.89
C THR A 13 5.76 24.83 26.40
N ASN A 14 5.48 25.95 25.74
CA ASN A 14 5.59 26.10 24.30
C ASN A 14 7.05 25.85 23.88
N ASN A 15 7.34 24.64 23.40
CA ASN A 15 8.45 24.41 22.47
C ASN A 15 7.84 24.16 21.08
N LEU A 16 7.24 25.21 20.53
CA LEU A 16 7.00 25.33 19.11
C LEU A 16 8.28 25.89 18.47
N VAL A 17 8.68 25.25 17.38
CA VAL A 17 9.74 25.64 16.43
C VAL A 17 11.17 25.23 16.83
N LYS A 18 11.63 24.10 16.28
CA LYS A 18 12.57 24.09 15.15
C LYS A 18 12.80 22.65 14.65
N PHE A 19 12.51 22.47 13.36
CA PHE A 19 12.98 21.42 12.46
C PHE A 19 14.04 20.46 13.02
N GLN A 20 13.64 19.22 13.20
CA GLN A 20 14.48 18.13 12.74
C GLN A 20 13.71 17.43 11.62
N ASN A 21 14.27 17.48 10.42
CA ASN A 21 14.02 16.47 9.41
C ASN A 21 14.38 15.13 10.05
N SER A 22 13.39 14.46 10.64
CA SER A 22 13.55 13.10 11.13
C SER A 22 13.17 12.17 9.98
N PRO A 23 14.13 11.55 9.26
CA PRO A 23 13.76 10.49 8.34
C PRO A 23 13.51 9.24 9.17
N SER A 24 12.34 9.10 9.81
CA SER A 24 12.11 7.91 10.65
C SER A 24 10.66 7.64 11.03
N ILE A 25 9.83 7.33 10.05
CA ILE A 25 9.13 6.05 10.11
C ILE A 25 9.59 5.35 8.84
N ASN A 26 10.36 4.28 9.00
CA ASN A 26 10.56 3.32 7.93
C ASN A 26 9.17 2.84 7.52
N THR A 27 8.52 3.52 6.57
CA THR A 27 7.27 3.06 5.98
C THR A 27 7.67 1.92 5.07
N SER A 28 8.00 0.80 5.71
CA SER A 28 8.36 -0.45 5.06
C SER A 28 7.36 -0.68 3.94
N ARG A 29 7.88 -0.76 2.73
CA ARG A 29 7.08 -1.04 1.55
C ARG A 29 7.02 -2.53 1.36
N LYS A 30 5.90 -3.00 0.84
CA LYS A 30 5.64 -4.40 0.55
C LYS A 30 5.16 -4.51 -0.88
N TRP A 31 5.66 -5.54 -1.55
CA TRP A 31 5.11 -5.96 -2.82
C TRP A 31 4.01 -6.98 -2.56
N LEU A 32 2.95 -6.86 -3.32
CA LEU A 32 1.86 -7.82 -3.42
C LEU A 32 1.87 -8.37 -4.84
N LEU A 33 1.79 -9.70 -4.94
CA LEU A 33 1.53 -10.40 -6.19
C LEU A 33 0.03 -10.67 -6.27
N ILE A 34 -0.62 -10.09 -7.27
CA ILE A 34 -2.05 -10.27 -7.54
C ILE A 34 -2.17 -11.24 -8.70
N THR A 35 -2.76 -12.39 -8.43
CA THR A 35 -2.99 -13.46 -9.41
C THR A 35 -4.41 -13.37 -9.95
N LEU A 36 -4.57 -13.46 -11.27
CA LEU A 36 -5.87 -13.31 -11.95
C LEU A 36 -6.56 -14.66 -12.19
N THR A 37 -7.89 -14.66 -12.36
CA THR A 37 -8.72 -15.88 -12.37
C THR A 37 -8.62 -16.77 -13.62
N SER A 38 -7.97 -16.35 -14.72
CA SER A 38 -7.90 -17.16 -15.97
C SER A 38 -6.86 -16.62 -16.97
N ARG A 39 -6.70 -17.28 -18.14
CA ARG A 39 -5.85 -16.84 -19.28
C ARG A 39 -6.11 -15.38 -19.63
N THR A 40 -5.30 -14.50 -19.07
CA THR A 40 -5.50 -13.06 -19.19
C THR A 40 -4.67 -12.59 -20.39
N SER A 41 -5.31 -11.98 -21.37
CA SER A 41 -4.58 -11.30 -22.44
C SER A 41 -3.95 -10.02 -21.89
N SER A 42 -2.91 -9.49 -22.55
CA SER A 42 -2.30 -8.21 -22.16
C SER A 42 -3.35 -7.09 -22.01
N GLN A 43 -4.32 -7.02 -22.92
CA GLN A 43 -5.43 -6.06 -22.86
C GLN A 43 -6.35 -6.25 -21.65
N LYS A 44 -6.72 -7.51 -21.33
CA LYS A 44 -7.56 -7.79 -20.16
C LYS A 44 -6.82 -7.44 -18.87
N ARG A 45 -5.50 -7.66 -18.81
CA ARG A 45 -4.68 -7.31 -17.66
C ARG A 45 -4.61 -5.79 -17.45
N GLU A 46 -4.44 -5.01 -18.51
CA GLU A 46 -4.50 -3.55 -18.47
C GLU A 46 -5.86 -3.05 -17.96
N PHE A 47 -6.95 -3.67 -18.42
CA PHE A 47 -8.28 -3.39 -17.91
C PHE A 47 -8.39 -3.66 -16.40
N VAL A 48 -7.91 -4.81 -15.93
CA VAL A 48 -7.94 -5.14 -14.49
C VAL A 48 -7.09 -4.17 -13.68
N LYS A 49 -5.92 -3.74 -14.18
CA LYS A 49 -5.12 -2.69 -13.54
C LYS A 49 -5.92 -1.40 -13.35
N LYS A 50 -6.60 -0.93 -14.39
CA LYS A 50 -7.44 0.28 -14.30
C LYS A 50 -8.59 0.10 -13.32
N LEU A 51 -9.17 -1.09 -13.25
CA LEU A 51 -10.22 -1.42 -12.28
C LEU A 51 -9.69 -1.36 -10.84
N ILE A 52 -8.50 -1.93 -10.60
CA ILE A 52 -7.80 -1.84 -9.31
C ILE A 52 -7.53 -0.38 -8.93
N GLU A 53 -6.98 0.42 -9.86
CA GLU A 53 -6.71 1.85 -9.64
C GLU A 53 -7.99 2.62 -9.28
N LYS A 54 -9.07 2.42 -10.03
CA LYS A 54 -10.37 3.02 -9.74
C LYS A 54 -10.86 2.64 -8.34
N ARG A 55 -10.77 1.35 -7.98
CA ARG A 55 -11.18 0.86 -6.66
C ARG A 55 -10.37 1.50 -5.54
N ILE A 56 -9.05 1.59 -5.69
CA ILE A 56 -8.16 2.26 -4.72
C ILE A 56 -8.60 3.72 -4.50
N ASP A 57 -8.92 4.42 -5.58
CA ASP A 57 -9.35 5.82 -5.52
C ASP A 57 -10.72 5.95 -4.84
N GLU A 58 -11.69 5.05 -5.12
CA GLU A 58 -13.01 5.00 -4.45
C GLU A 58 -12.90 4.86 -2.92
N TYR A 59 -11.94 4.07 -2.43
CA TYR A 59 -11.70 3.88 -1.00
C TYR A 59 -10.66 4.86 -0.41
N GLN A 60 -10.22 5.86 -1.18
CA GLN A 60 -9.23 6.85 -0.76
C GLN A 60 -7.92 6.24 -0.26
N LEU A 61 -7.47 5.14 -0.87
CA LEU A 61 -6.24 4.41 -0.50
C LEU A 61 -5.03 4.81 -1.35
N ARG A 62 -5.17 5.80 -2.23
CA ARG A 62 -4.14 6.18 -3.22
C ARG A 62 -2.81 6.57 -2.59
N ASP A 63 -2.83 7.21 -1.42
CA ASP A 63 -1.64 7.61 -0.66
C ASP A 63 -0.83 6.41 -0.11
N LYS A 64 -1.42 5.21 -0.10
CA LYS A 64 -0.80 3.97 0.40
C LYS A 64 -0.16 3.16 -0.72
N ILE A 65 -0.43 3.48 -1.97
CA ILE A 65 0.10 2.81 -3.15
C ILE A 65 1.34 3.55 -3.63
N SER A 66 2.42 2.81 -3.86
CA SER A 66 3.66 3.34 -4.43
C SER A 66 3.72 3.07 -5.93
N SER A 67 3.36 1.86 -6.37
CA SER A 67 3.38 1.51 -7.78
C SER A 67 2.48 0.32 -8.11
N ILE A 68 2.02 0.24 -9.36
CA ILE A 68 1.35 -0.93 -9.93
C ILE A 68 2.03 -1.23 -11.27
N LYS A 69 2.52 -2.46 -11.45
CA LYS A 69 3.34 -2.87 -12.59
C LYS A 69 2.78 -4.14 -13.23
N LEU A 70 2.93 -4.22 -14.55
CA LEU A 70 2.47 -5.32 -15.38
C LEU A 70 3.67 -5.98 -16.06
N PRO A 71 4.08 -7.19 -15.66
CA PRO A 71 5.24 -7.86 -16.26
C PRO A 71 5.08 -8.08 -17.77
N ALA A 72 6.09 -7.76 -18.59
CA ALA A 72 5.93 -7.80 -20.05
C ALA A 72 5.91 -9.24 -20.63
N GLN A 73 6.46 -10.19 -19.88
CA GLN A 73 6.53 -11.59 -20.32
C GLN A 73 5.16 -12.26 -20.39
N LYS A 74 4.93 -13.01 -21.47
CA LYS A 74 3.67 -13.73 -21.74
C LYS A 74 3.31 -14.72 -20.64
N GLU A 75 4.32 -15.39 -20.07
CA GLU A 75 4.16 -16.35 -18.97
C GLU A 75 3.65 -15.69 -17.68
N LEU A 76 3.80 -14.37 -17.57
CA LEU A 76 3.42 -13.60 -16.39
C LEU A 76 2.17 -12.73 -16.62
N HIS A 77 1.42 -13.00 -17.69
CA HIS A 77 0.19 -12.25 -18.00
C HIS A 77 -0.93 -12.44 -16.98
N GLU A 78 -0.86 -13.47 -16.14
CA GLU A 78 -1.81 -13.68 -15.05
C GLU A 78 -1.46 -12.91 -13.78
N PHE A 79 -0.35 -12.17 -13.76
CA PHE A 79 0.13 -11.46 -12.58
C PHE A 79 0.10 -9.93 -12.75
N ILE A 80 -0.21 -9.26 -11.64
CA ILE A 80 -0.04 -7.82 -11.44
C ILE A 80 0.80 -7.64 -10.18
N LEU A 81 1.81 -6.78 -10.25
CA LEU A 81 2.62 -6.40 -9.10
C LEU A 81 2.11 -5.08 -8.53
N LEU A 82 1.93 -5.02 -7.21
CA LEU A 82 1.51 -3.81 -6.51
C LEU A 82 2.42 -3.55 -5.32
N GLU A 83 3.05 -2.38 -5.29
CA GLU A 83 3.85 -1.91 -4.16
C GLU A 83 3.01 -0.98 -3.29
N CYS A 84 2.96 -1.26 -1.98
CA CYS A 84 2.22 -0.45 -1.03
C CYS A 84 2.96 -0.26 0.30
N LYS A 85 2.49 0.70 1.10
CA LYS A 85 2.92 0.88 2.49
C LYS A 85 2.41 -0.30 3.32
N ASN A 86 3.26 -0.90 4.15
CA ASN A 86 2.90 -2.02 5.04
C ASN A 86 1.67 -1.72 5.92
N ALA A 87 1.55 -0.50 6.45
CA ALA A 87 0.39 -0.06 7.26
C ALA A 87 -0.94 -0.03 6.48
N GLY A 88 -0.91 -0.03 5.15
CA GLY A 88 -2.07 -0.04 4.26
C GLY A 88 -2.39 -1.40 3.65
N GLN A 89 -1.52 -2.40 3.83
CA GLN A 89 -1.55 -3.67 3.11
C GLN A 89 -2.92 -4.36 3.22
N ILE A 90 -3.39 -4.62 4.45
CA ILE A 90 -4.65 -5.35 4.68
C ILE A 90 -5.86 -4.63 4.06
N GLN A 91 -5.86 -3.29 4.07
CA GLN A 91 -6.95 -2.51 3.47
C GLN A 91 -6.94 -2.62 1.95
N ILE A 92 -5.76 -2.57 1.35
CA ILE A 92 -5.56 -2.73 -0.10
C ILE A 92 -5.95 -4.14 -0.54
N GLU A 93 -5.48 -5.17 0.16
CA GLU A 93 -5.85 -6.58 -0.09
C GLU A 93 -7.37 -6.75 -0.03
N THR A 94 -8.01 -6.32 1.06
CA THR A 94 -9.47 -6.43 1.24
C THR A 94 -10.24 -5.71 0.13
N CYS A 95 -9.79 -4.51 -0.24
CA CYS A 95 -10.40 -3.68 -1.28
C CYS A 95 -10.36 -4.38 -2.65
N ILE A 96 -9.22 -4.99 -3.00
CA ILE A 96 -8.97 -5.58 -4.31
C ILE A 96 -9.46 -7.04 -4.41
N GLN A 97 -9.40 -7.81 -3.32
CA GLN A 97 -9.76 -9.23 -3.29
C GLN A 97 -11.22 -9.49 -3.74
N SER A 98 -12.10 -8.50 -3.55
CA SER A 98 -13.50 -8.57 -3.97
C SER A 98 -13.73 -8.43 -5.48
N LEU A 99 -12.71 -8.08 -6.26
CA LEU A 99 -12.84 -7.93 -7.71
C LEU A 99 -12.93 -9.30 -8.38
N GLU A 100 -13.92 -9.49 -9.26
CA GLU A 100 -14.21 -10.75 -9.98
C GLU A 100 -12.97 -11.37 -10.68
N TYR A 101 -12.05 -10.52 -11.14
CA TYR A 101 -10.85 -10.95 -11.87
C TYR A 101 -9.68 -11.35 -10.98
N VAL A 102 -9.76 -11.08 -9.67
CA VAL A 102 -8.70 -11.36 -8.71
C VAL A 102 -8.93 -12.74 -8.09
N LYS A 103 -7.97 -13.65 -8.30
CA LYS A 103 -7.99 -15.00 -7.75
C LYS A 103 -7.36 -15.03 -6.36
N ASN A 104 -6.18 -14.45 -6.24
CA ASN A 104 -5.39 -14.47 -5.02
C ASN A 104 -4.54 -13.20 -4.92
N ILE A 105 -4.24 -12.79 -3.69
CA ILE A 105 -3.26 -11.75 -3.39
C ILE A 105 -2.32 -12.32 -2.34
N GLU A 106 -1.02 -12.25 -2.60
CA GLU A 106 -0.01 -12.73 -1.67
C GLU A 106 1.14 -11.73 -1.50
N PRO A 107 1.73 -11.64 -0.30
CA PRO A 107 2.95 -10.88 -0.10
C PRO A 107 4.09 -11.44 -0.94
N LEU A 108 4.76 -10.56 -1.69
CA LEU A 108 5.93 -10.89 -2.49
C LEU A 108 7.19 -10.34 -1.81
N SER A 109 8.24 -11.16 -1.76
CA SER A 109 9.53 -10.73 -1.23
C SER A 109 10.12 -9.62 -2.11
N GLN A 110 10.88 -8.70 -1.52
CA GLN A 110 11.54 -7.62 -2.29
C GLN A 110 12.45 -8.19 -3.40
N ASN A 111 13.20 -9.25 -3.09
CA ASN A 111 14.11 -9.90 -4.05
C ASN A 111 13.34 -10.50 -5.24
N ASP A 112 12.21 -11.16 -5.00
CA ASP A 112 11.42 -11.76 -6.08
C ASP A 112 10.67 -10.71 -6.90
N ALA A 113 10.17 -9.65 -6.23
CA ALA A 113 9.64 -8.49 -6.93
C ALA A 113 10.68 -7.88 -7.87
N GLU A 114 11.91 -7.65 -7.41
CA GLU A 114 12.98 -7.11 -8.24
C GLU A 114 13.33 -8.00 -9.43
N LYS A 115 13.33 -9.34 -9.25
CA LYS A 115 13.52 -10.28 -10.37
C LYS A 115 12.44 -10.13 -11.42
N ILE A 116 11.16 -10.05 -11.00
CA ILE A 116 10.04 -9.91 -11.93
C ILE A 116 10.03 -8.52 -12.58
N LEU A 117 10.36 -7.46 -11.83
CA LEU A 117 10.41 -6.09 -12.32
C LEU A 117 11.45 -5.88 -13.43
N LYS A 118 12.55 -6.64 -13.44
CA LYS A 118 13.52 -6.64 -14.55
C LYS A 118 12.92 -7.17 -15.86
N LEU A 119 11.75 -7.79 -15.80
CA LEU A 119 11.02 -8.39 -16.92
C LEU A 119 9.80 -7.54 -17.32
N CYS A 120 9.60 -6.39 -16.66
CA CYS A 120 8.61 -5.37 -16.99
C CYS A 120 9.19 -4.35 -17.97
#